data_AF-A0AA90UNE8-F1
#
_entry.id   AF-A0AA90UNE8-F1
#
_cell.length_a   1.000
_cell.length_b   1.000
_cell.length_c   1.000
_cell.angle_alpha   90.00
_cell.angle_beta   90.00
_cell.angle_gamma   90.00
#
_symmetry.space_group_name_H-M   'P 1'
#
loop_
_entity.id
_entity.type
_entity.pdbx_description
1 polymer ?
#
loop_
_entity_poly.entity_id
_entity_poly.type
_entity_poly.pdbx_seq_one_letter_code
_entity_poly.pdbx_strand_id
1 'polypeptide(L)'
;MTKEELKVKVAKQQSIINDANNQICSDVKEYIESLPYKVGDKVRCSRCDVCWITSIVPNRGYGGYNGEIEVKINPAKKNGTRSCREFVLWSMEVDSIKKID
;
A
#
# COMPACT_ATOMS: atom_id res chain seq x y z
N MET A 1 -2.42 -24.22 -34.61
CA MET A 1 -2.26 -22.90 -33.97
C MET A 1 -0.89 -22.35 -34.31
N THR A 2 -0.80 -21.17 -34.91
CA THR A 2 0.46 -20.53 -35.32
C THR A 2 1.05 -19.64 -34.22
N LYS A 3 2.29 -19.15 -34.42
CA LYS A 3 2.94 -18.21 -33.49
C LYS A 3 2.20 -16.87 -33.46
N GLU A 4 1.68 -16.44 -34.59
CA GLU A 4 0.91 -15.21 -34.76
C GLU A 4 -0.44 -15.31 -34.04
N GLU A 5 -1.14 -16.45 -34.19
CA GLU A 5 -2.38 -16.73 -33.45
C GLU A 5 -2.15 -16.77 -31.94
N LEU A 6 -1.03 -17.34 -31.49
CA LEU A 6 -0.64 -17.33 -30.07
C LEU A 6 -0.43 -15.90 -29.56
N LYS A 7 0.30 -15.06 -30.30
CA LYS A 7 0.54 -13.65 -29.91
C LYS A 7 -0.76 -12.88 -29.75
N VAL A 8 -1.71 -13.04 -30.68
CA VAL A 8 -3.02 -12.37 -30.59
C VAL A 8 -3.79 -12.83 -29.36
N LYS A 9 -3.82 -14.14 -29.10
CA LYS A 9 -4.49 -14.68 -27.90
C LYS A 9 -3.85 -14.20 -26.61
N VAL A 10 -2.52 -14.18 -26.51
CA VAL A 10 -1.79 -13.69 -25.33
C VAL A 10 -1.99 -12.19 -25.15
N ALA A 11 -1.94 -11.38 -26.21
CA ALA A 11 -2.16 -9.94 -26.14
C ALA A 11 -3.57 -9.62 -25.59
N LYS A 12 -4.59 -10.37 -26.01
CA LYS A 12 -5.94 -10.24 -25.47
C LYS A 12 -5.99 -10.50 -23.97
N GLN A 13 -5.35 -11.58 -23.50
CA GLN A 13 -5.29 -11.89 -22.07
C GLN A 13 -4.50 -10.84 -21.29
N GLN A 14 -3.40 -10.34 -21.85
CA GLN A 14 -2.60 -9.29 -21.20
C GLN A 14 -3.39 -7.99 -21.04
N SER A 15 -4.23 -7.63 -22.01
CA SER A 15 -5.14 -6.48 -21.89
C SER A 15 -6.09 -6.65 -20.71
N ILE A 16 -6.75 -7.81 -20.62
CA ILE A 16 -7.70 -8.12 -19.52
C ILE A 16 -6.99 -8.05 -18.15
N ILE A 17 -5.79 -8.63 -18.06
CA ILE A 17 -4.98 -8.57 -16.83
C ILE A 17 -4.64 -7.12 -16.47
N ASN A 18 -4.25 -6.31 -17.45
CA ASN A 18 -3.90 -4.90 -17.22
C ASN A 18 -5.12 -4.10 -16.75
N ASP A 19 -6.28 -4.30 -17.37
CA ASP A 19 -7.52 -3.60 -17.01
C ASP A 19 -7.95 -3.96 -15.59
N ALA A 20 -7.95 -5.25 -15.25
CA ALA A 20 -8.25 -5.72 -13.88
C ALA A 20 -7.24 -5.15 -12.86
N ASN A 21 -5.95 -5.15 -13.19
CA ASN A 21 -4.90 -4.64 -12.31
C ASN A 21 -5.04 -3.12 -12.08
N ASN A 22 -5.44 -2.36 -13.11
CA ASN A 22 -5.72 -0.93 -12.99
C ASN A 22 -6.94 -0.68 -12.10
N GLN A 23 -8.00 -1.51 -12.23
CA GLN A 23 -9.18 -1.40 -11.39
C GLN A 23 -8.84 -1.65 -9.91
N ILE A 24 -8.08 -2.72 -9.60
CA ILE A 24 -7.61 -2.99 -8.24
C ILE A 24 -6.84 -1.78 -7.67
N CYS A 25 -5.96 -1.17 -8.46
CA CYS A 25 -5.25 0.04 -8.03
C CYS A 25 -6.19 1.20 -7.71
N SER A 26 -7.22 1.41 -8.54
CA SER A 26 -8.21 2.45 -8.34
C SER A 26 -9.02 2.22 -7.07
N ASP A 27 -9.55 1.02 -6.87
CA ASP A 27 -10.39 0.68 -5.72
C ASP A 27 -9.59 0.78 -4.41
N VAL A 28 -8.32 0.34 -4.42
CA VAL A 28 -7.45 0.47 -3.24
C VAL A 28 -7.11 1.93 -2.96
N LYS A 29 -6.93 2.78 -3.97
CA LYS A 29 -6.74 4.23 -3.76
C LYS A 29 -7.97 4.87 -3.14
N GLU A 30 -9.16 4.53 -3.59
CA GLU A 30 -10.42 4.98 -3.00
C GLU A 30 -10.53 4.55 -1.53
N TYR A 31 -10.17 3.30 -1.23
CA TYR A 31 -10.09 2.83 0.15
C TYR A 31 -9.08 3.65 0.98
N ILE A 32 -7.88 3.93 0.45
CA ILE A 32 -6.87 4.77 1.12
C ILE A 32 -7.43 6.15 1.47
N GLU A 33 -8.20 6.76 0.57
CA GLU A 33 -8.83 8.07 0.80
C GLU A 33 -9.90 8.02 1.91
N SER A 34 -10.51 6.85 2.14
CA SER A 34 -11.50 6.64 3.21
C SER A 34 -10.89 6.40 4.60
N LEU A 35 -9.58 6.18 4.69
CA LEU A 35 -8.92 5.85 5.96
C LEU A 35 -9.01 7.02 6.97
N PRO A 36 -9.15 6.74 8.28
CA PRO A 36 -9.22 7.77 9.32
C PRO A 36 -7.87 8.46 9.59
N TYR A 37 -6.84 8.15 8.81
CA TYR A 37 -5.50 8.69 8.87
C TYR A 37 -4.93 8.87 7.46
N LYS A 38 -3.96 9.78 7.33
CA LYS A 38 -3.30 10.10 6.06
C LYS A 38 -1.80 10.31 6.23
N VAL A 39 -1.08 10.44 5.13
CA VAL A 39 0.35 10.77 5.12
C VAL A 39 0.59 12.05 5.93
N GLY A 40 1.58 12.00 6.81
CA GLY A 40 1.92 13.08 7.75
C GLY A 40 1.27 12.96 9.11
N ASP A 41 0.18 12.19 9.25
CA ASP A 41 -0.48 12.00 10.53
C ASP A 41 0.46 11.28 11.52
N LYS A 42 0.34 11.70 12.77
CA LYS A 42 0.91 11.01 13.92
C LYS A 42 -0.06 9.92 14.35
N VAL A 43 0.45 8.69 14.52
CA VAL A 43 -0.34 7.51 14.80
C VAL A 43 0.35 6.63 15.84
N ARG A 44 -0.39 5.67 16.36
CA ARG A 44 0.13 4.51 17.09
C ARG A 44 -0.20 3.23 16.34
N CYS A 45 0.65 2.22 16.45
CA CYS A 45 0.40 0.87 15.92
C CYS A 45 1.08 -0.18 16.82
N SER A 46 0.81 -1.46 16.61
CA SER A 46 1.38 -2.56 17.38
C SER A 46 2.91 -2.63 17.31
N ARG A 47 3.52 -2.11 16.23
CA ARG A 47 4.98 -2.02 16.09
C ARG A 47 5.60 -0.86 16.85
N CYS A 48 4.90 0.27 16.96
CA CYS A 48 5.43 1.53 17.46
C CYS A 48 4.34 2.31 18.22
N ASP A 49 4.62 2.65 19.48
CA ASP A 49 3.69 3.44 20.31
C ASP A 49 3.37 4.81 19.72
N VAL A 50 4.37 5.50 19.14
CA VAL A 50 4.20 6.76 18.42
C VAL A 50 5.03 6.74 17.15
N CYS A 51 4.40 7.03 16.02
CA CYS A 51 5.06 7.16 14.71
C CYS A 51 4.32 8.15 13.80
N TRP A 52 4.92 8.47 12.66
CA TRP A 52 4.33 9.32 11.62
C TRP A 52 4.24 8.55 10.34
N ILE A 53 3.09 8.61 9.67
CA ILE A 53 2.90 8.00 8.36
C ILE A 53 3.70 8.79 7.31
N THR A 54 4.55 8.09 6.57
CA THR A 54 5.35 8.66 5.47
C THR A 54 4.78 8.31 4.10
N SER A 55 4.12 7.17 3.97
CA SER A 55 3.54 6.70 2.71
C SER A 55 2.36 5.77 2.99
N ILE A 56 1.31 5.88 2.18
CA ILE A 56 0.24 4.88 2.06
C ILE A 56 -0.01 4.72 0.56
N VAL A 57 0.23 3.53 0.03
CA VAL A 57 0.07 3.24 -1.41
C VAL A 57 -0.52 1.85 -1.62
N PRO A 58 -1.19 1.58 -2.76
CA PRO A 58 -1.56 0.22 -3.11
C PRO A 58 -0.32 -0.68 -3.18
N ASN A 59 -0.36 -1.84 -2.53
CA ASN A 59 0.73 -2.80 -2.52
C ASN A 59 0.86 -3.46 -3.91
N ARG A 60 2.09 -3.51 -4.43
CA ARG A 60 2.40 -4.05 -5.76
C ARG A 60 3.52 -5.07 -5.67
N GLY A 61 3.18 -6.33 -5.93
CA GLY A 61 4.14 -7.41 -6.08
C GLY A 61 4.55 -7.65 -7.54
N TYR A 62 5.26 -8.75 -7.77
CA TYR A 62 5.69 -9.18 -9.11
C TYR A 62 4.52 -9.44 -10.08
N GLY A 63 3.34 -9.79 -9.55
CA GLY A 63 2.13 -10.09 -10.34
C GLY A 63 1.18 -8.91 -10.56
N GLY A 64 1.47 -7.72 -10.02
CA GLY A 64 0.55 -6.58 -10.01
C GLY A 64 0.11 -6.17 -8.60
N TYR A 65 -0.98 -5.41 -8.54
CA TYR A 65 -1.64 -4.99 -7.31
C TYR A 65 -2.43 -6.17 -6.73
N ASN A 66 -2.29 -6.38 -5.42
CA ASN A 66 -2.89 -7.53 -4.73
C ASN A 66 -4.12 -7.17 -3.88
N GLY A 67 -4.57 -5.92 -3.92
CA GLY A 67 -5.70 -5.43 -3.12
C GLY A 67 -5.33 -4.93 -1.71
N GLU A 68 -4.06 -5.05 -1.30
CA GLU A 68 -3.58 -4.56 0.00
C GLU A 68 -2.98 -3.16 -0.11
N ILE A 69 -2.68 -2.55 1.03
CA ILE A 69 -1.94 -1.29 1.14
C ILE A 69 -0.55 -1.52 1.74
N GLU A 70 0.44 -0.79 1.25
CA GLU A 70 1.75 -0.64 1.89
C GLU A 70 1.74 0.67 2.69
N VAL A 71 2.00 0.57 3.99
CA VAL A 71 2.14 1.73 4.87
C VAL A 71 3.58 1.84 5.35
N LYS A 72 4.17 3.02 5.17
CA LYS A 72 5.48 3.36 5.71
C LYS A 72 5.38 4.38 6.82
N ILE A 73 6.24 4.24 7.82
CA ILE A 73 6.24 5.09 9.01
C ILE A 73 7.64 5.49 9.45
N ASN A 74 7.75 6.66 10.08
CA ASN A 74 8.89 7.01 10.91
C ASN A 74 8.54 6.85 12.39
N PRO A 75 9.26 6.03 13.18
CA PRO A 75 9.01 5.92 14.61
C PRO A 75 9.45 7.19 15.36
N ALA A 76 8.91 7.41 16.55
CA ALA A 76 9.47 8.38 17.48
C ALA A 76 10.85 7.93 18.00
N LYS A 77 11.74 8.90 18.21
CA LYS A 77 12.98 8.73 18.99
C LYS A 77 12.64 8.72 20.49
N LYS A 78 13.60 8.33 21.33
CA LYS A 78 13.46 8.35 22.80
C LYS A 78 13.01 9.72 23.36
N ASN A 79 13.38 10.82 22.70
CA ASN A 79 13.02 12.18 23.09
C ASN A 79 11.69 12.67 22.48
N GLY A 80 10.87 11.77 21.91
CA GLY A 80 9.57 12.09 21.31
C GLY A 80 9.63 12.72 19.91
N THR A 81 10.81 13.10 19.41
CA THR A 81 10.94 13.68 18.06
C THR A 81 10.88 12.60 16.97
N ARG A 82 10.47 12.98 15.77
CA ARG A 82 10.38 12.07 14.60
C ARG A 82 11.78 11.56 14.19
N SER A 83 11.89 10.25 14.00
CA SER A 83 13.09 9.61 13.44
C SER A 83 13.21 9.84 11.93
N CYS A 84 14.43 9.78 11.39
CA CYS A 84 14.67 9.69 9.95
C CYS A 84 14.59 8.24 9.42
N ARG A 85 14.52 7.23 10.31
CA ARG A 85 14.37 5.83 9.93
C ARG A 85 12.98 5.57 9.39
N GLU A 86 12.87 4.82 8.30
CA GLU A 86 11.59 4.40 7.73
C GLU A 86 11.39 2.90 7.92
N PHE A 87 10.18 2.51 8.30
CA PHE A 87 9.76 1.11 8.38
C PHE A 87 8.53 0.89 7.52
N VAL A 88 8.50 -0.24 6.81
CA VAL A 88 7.28 -0.77 6.19
C VAL A 88 6.56 -1.60 7.24
N LEU A 89 5.27 -1.33 7.42
CA LEU A 89 4.41 -2.09 8.33
C LEU A 89 3.92 -3.37 7.67
N TRP A 90 3.81 -4.45 8.46
CA TRP A 90 3.09 -5.66 8.05
C TRP A 90 1.58 -5.46 8.11
N SER A 91 0.80 -6.29 7.43
CA SER A 91 -0.67 -6.17 7.38
C SER A 91 -1.31 -6.09 8.77
N MET A 92 -0.93 -6.98 9.69
CA MET A 92 -1.42 -6.95 11.08
C MET A 92 -1.03 -5.68 11.84
N GLU A 93 0.09 -5.04 11.48
CA GLU A 93 0.51 -3.78 12.07
C GLU A 93 -0.29 -2.61 11.48
N VAL A 94 -0.63 -2.67 10.19
CA VAL A 94 -1.50 -1.70 9.51
C VAL A 94 -2.91 -1.69 10.12
N ASP A 95 -3.51 -2.87 10.35
CA ASP A 95 -4.84 -2.99 10.95
C ASP A 95 -4.93 -2.42 12.38
N SER A 96 -3.77 -2.29 13.04
CA SER A 96 -3.67 -1.74 14.39
C SER A 96 -3.47 -0.22 14.43
N ILE A 97 -3.34 0.44 13.27
CA ILE A 97 -3.08 1.88 13.20
C ILE A 97 -4.26 2.63 13.81
N LYS A 98 -3.94 3.50 14.77
CA LYS A 98 -4.88 4.46 15.35
C LYS A 98 -4.27 5.84 15.28
N LYS A 99 -5.01 6.78 14.69
CA LYS A 99 -4.63 8.20 14.71
C LYS A 99 -4.58 8.71 16.14
N ILE A 100 -3.57 9.52 16.45
CA ILE A 100 -3.39 10.15 17.75
C ILE A 100 -3.07 11.64 17.55
N ASP A 101 -3.34 12.44 18.58
CA ASP A 101 -3.13 13.89 18.56
C ASP A 101 -1.64 14.30 18.55
#